data_AF-A0A7W2NLW2-F1
#
_entry.id   AF-A0A7W2NLW2-F1
#
_cell.length_a   1.000
_cell.length_b   1.000
_cell.length_c   1.000
_cell.angle_alpha   90.00
_cell.angle_beta   90.00
_cell.angle_gamma   90.00
#
_symmetry.space_group_name_H-M   'P 1'
#
loop_
_entity.id
_entity.type
_entity.pdbx_description
1 polymer ?
#
loop_
_entity_poly.entity_id
_entity_poly.type
_entity_poly.pdbx_seq_one_letter_code
_entity_poly.pdbx_strand_id
1 'polypeptide(L)'
;MNKPISYLIIATIILSISFISHAFSSEKVLDIISYNKELKTAIRLYQVNDYNEALLKLEIFAKRGDKTSQYIVGSMYLNAQGTKQDLTKSYGWLTVANEQKTQAWKLPLKMLHDKLAVETLEILALEGEKYIKLYGAKSQRLKCKNVKTLGSKQPSHRCNKIEVFNGYYFVDDLDAMAID
;
A
#
# COMPACT_ATOMS: atom_id res chain seq x y z
N MET A 1 -52.31 -50.75 -31.28
CA MET A 1 -53.41 -50.45 -30.32
C MET A 1 -52.86 -49.49 -29.30
N ASN A 2 -53.24 -48.22 -29.47
CA ASN A 2 -52.70 -47.04 -28.81
C ASN A 2 -53.41 -46.80 -27.48
N LYS A 3 -52.69 -46.29 -26.47
CA LYS A 3 -53.30 -45.54 -25.37
C LYS A 3 -52.75 -44.10 -25.35
N PRO A 4 -53.59 -43.11 -25.00
CA PRO A 4 -53.48 -41.77 -25.53
C PRO A 4 -52.59 -40.86 -24.68
N ILE A 5 -51.91 -39.97 -25.39
CA ILE A 5 -51.37 -38.72 -24.86
C ILE A 5 -52.56 -37.79 -24.60
N SER A 6 -52.68 -37.25 -23.39
CA SER A 6 -53.50 -36.07 -23.13
C SER A 6 -52.73 -35.13 -22.21
N TYR A 7 -52.31 -34.01 -22.79
CA TYR A 7 -51.68 -32.87 -22.14
C TYR A 7 -52.74 -32.05 -21.40
N LEU A 8 -52.47 -31.66 -20.14
CA LEU A 8 -53.08 -30.47 -19.57
C LEU A 8 -52.14 -29.79 -18.54
N ILE A 9 -51.36 -28.84 -19.08
CA ILE A 9 -51.14 -27.47 -18.56
C ILE A 9 -51.04 -27.32 -17.04
N ILE A 10 -49.81 -27.19 -16.52
CA ILE A 10 -49.50 -26.16 -15.52
C ILE A 10 -48.22 -25.45 -15.95
N ALA A 11 -48.40 -24.28 -16.53
CA ALA A 11 -47.36 -23.27 -16.66
C ALA A 11 -46.94 -22.81 -15.25
N THR A 12 -45.71 -23.10 -14.84
CA THR A 12 -45.01 -22.29 -13.85
C THR A 12 -43.58 -22.08 -14.32
N ILE A 13 -43.42 -20.94 -14.99
CA ILE A 13 -42.14 -20.27 -15.19
C ILE A 13 -41.60 -19.93 -13.80
N ILE A 14 -40.72 -20.77 -13.25
CA ILE A 14 -39.84 -20.32 -12.16
C ILE A 14 -38.66 -19.64 -12.83
N LEU A 15 -38.90 -18.36 -13.09
CA LEU A 15 -37.90 -17.32 -13.17
C LEU A 15 -36.98 -17.42 -11.95
N SER A 16 -35.69 -17.11 -12.14
CA SER A 16 -34.67 -16.94 -11.10
C SER A 16 -34.20 -18.24 -10.43
N ILE A 17 -32.92 -18.50 -10.24
CA ILE A 17 -31.82 -17.57 -9.98
C ILE A 17 -30.62 -18.13 -10.74
N SER A 18 -30.17 -17.44 -11.78
CA SER A 18 -28.75 -17.46 -12.11
C SER A 18 -28.05 -17.06 -10.81
N PHE A 19 -27.48 -18.05 -10.11
CA PHE A 19 -26.60 -17.75 -8.99
C PHE A 19 -25.52 -16.86 -9.57
N ILE A 20 -25.64 -15.56 -9.30
CA ILE A 20 -24.53 -14.64 -9.41
C ILE A 20 -23.51 -15.25 -8.47
N SER A 21 -22.58 -16.02 -9.03
CA SER A 21 -21.33 -16.35 -8.38
C SER A 21 -20.73 -15.00 -8.04
N HIS A 22 -21.00 -14.51 -6.84
CA HIS A 22 -20.31 -13.36 -6.31
C HIS A 22 -18.86 -13.84 -6.27
N ALA A 23 -18.04 -13.28 -7.16
CA ALA A 23 -16.61 -13.47 -7.13
C ALA A 23 -16.14 -12.98 -5.76
N PHE A 24 -16.01 -13.90 -4.80
CA PHE A 24 -15.34 -13.63 -3.55
C PHE A 24 -13.87 -13.46 -3.93
N SER A 25 -13.48 -12.24 -4.25
CA SER A 25 -12.08 -11.83 -4.35
C SER A 25 -11.42 -12.29 -3.05
N SER A 26 -10.62 -13.35 -3.08
CA SER A 26 -9.85 -13.77 -1.92
C SER A 26 -9.01 -12.58 -1.48
N GLU A 27 -9.24 -12.11 -0.26
CA GLU A 27 -8.46 -11.01 0.29
C GLU A 27 -7.00 -11.47 0.37
N LYS A 28 -6.11 -10.75 -0.32
CA LYS A 28 -4.67 -11.05 -0.27
C LYS A 28 -4.14 -10.65 1.10
N VAL A 29 -3.67 -11.64 1.86
CA VAL A 29 -3.16 -11.48 3.22
C VAL A 29 -1.79 -12.13 3.39
N LEU A 30 -1.00 -11.64 4.33
CA LEU A 30 0.30 -12.22 4.71
C LEU A 30 0.38 -12.43 6.23
N ASP A 31 0.98 -13.54 6.63
CA ASP A 31 1.29 -13.83 8.03
C ASP A 31 2.17 -12.72 8.62
N ILE A 32 1.80 -12.25 9.81
CA ILE A 32 2.44 -11.11 10.49
C ILE A 32 3.88 -11.43 10.88
N ILE A 33 4.17 -12.66 11.28
CA ILE A 33 5.52 -13.08 11.70
C ILE A 33 6.46 -13.03 10.49
N SER A 34 6.04 -13.60 9.37
CA SER A 34 6.77 -13.58 8.09
C SER A 34 6.95 -12.15 7.58
N TYR A 35 5.86 -11.36 7.53
CA TYR A 35 5.88 -9.97 7.11
C TYR A 35 6.93 -9.16 7.89
N ASN A 36 6.89 -9.24 9.23
CA ASN A 36 7.78 -8.47 10.09
C ASN A 36 9.24 -8.95 9.99
N LYS A 37 9.46 -10.26 9.82
CA LYS A 37 10.81 -10.82 9.63
C LYS A 37 11.45 -10.31 8.34
N GLU A 38 10.70 -10.31 7.24
CA GLU A 38 11.18 -9.84 5.95
C GLU A 38 11.38 -8.31 5.95
N LEU A 39 10.42 -7.55 6.52
CA LEU A 39 10.55 -6.10 6.66
C LEU A 39 11.80 -5.72 7.46
N LYS A 40 12.07 -6.42 8.57
CA LYS A 40 13.27 -6.20 9.37
C LYS A 40 14.55 -6.46 8.57
N THR A 41 14.54 -7.50 7.73
CA THR A 41 15.67 -7.81 6.84
C THR A 41 15.87 -6.70 5.81
N ALA A 42 14.80 -6.21 5.18
CA ALA A 42 14.84 -5.11 4.21
C ALA A 42 15.39 -3.81 4.81
N ILE A 43 14.94 -3.45 6.02
CA ILE A 43 15.45 -2.27 6.75
C ILE A 43 16.93 -2.46 7.12
N ARG A 44 17.35 -3.68 7.48
CA ARG A 44 18.75 -3.98 7.80
C ARG A 44 19.66 -3.77 6.60
N LEU A 45 19.25 -4.19 5.40
CA LEU A 45 20.01 -3.95 4.17
C LEU A 45 20.26 -2.44 3.97
N TYR A 46 19.25 -1.62 4.19
CA TYR A 46 19.40 -0.16 4.15
C TYR A 46 20.40 0.35 5.18
N GLN A 47 20.35 -0.16 6.42
CA GLN A 47 21.25 0.25 7.51
C GLN A 47 22.71 -0.13 7.28
N VAL A 48 22.97 -1.24 6.58
CA VAL A 48 24.34 -1.66 6.21
C VAL A 48 24.79 -1.11 4.86
N ASN A 49 24.02 -0.16 4.29
CA ASN A 49 24.26 0.51 3.01
C ASN A 49 24.23 -0.41 1.78
N ASP A 50 23.59 -1.58 1.87
CA ASP A 50 23.27 -2.39 0.70
C ASP A 50 22.04 -1.81 0.00
N TYR A 51 22.22 -0.65 -0.63
CA TYR A 51 21.10 0.13 -1.14
C TYR A 51 20.40 -0.52 -2.34
N ASN A 52 21.12 -1.30 -3.15
CA ASN A 52 20.51 -1.99 -4.29
C ASN A 52 19.50 -3.03 -3.79
N GLU A 53 19.92 -3.91 -2.87
CA GLU A 53 19.02 -4.93 -2.35
C GLU A 53 17.95 -4.32 -1.42
N ALA A 54 18.32 -3.30 -0.64
CA ALA A 54 17.39 -2.58 0.21
C ALA A 54 16.26 -1.93 -0.59
N LEU A 55 16.56 -1.25 -1.71
CA LEU A 55 15.54 -0.58 -2.51
C LEU A 55 14.52 -1.60 -3.03
N LEU A 56 15.02 -2.69 -3.62
CA LEU A 56 14.18 -3.76 -4.15
C LEU A 56 13.22 -4.33 -3.10
N LYS A 57 13.72 -4.64 -1.90
CA LYS A 57 12.86 -5.20 -0.83
C LYS A 57 11.95 -4.15 -0.20
N LEU A 58 12.45 -2.95 0.07
CA LEU A 58 11.68 -1.90 0.73
C LEU A 58 10.55 -1.36 -0.16
N GLU A 59 10.70 -1.37 -1.49
CA GLU A 59 9.60 -1.03 -2.39
C GLU A 59 8.39 -1.96 -2.23
N ILE A 60 8.62 -3.25 -1.98
CA ILE A 60 7.54 -4.21 -1.70
C ILE A 60 6.79 -3.78 -0.43
N PHE A 61 7.51 -3.45 0.65
CA PHE A 61 6.89 -3.01 1.90
C PHE A 61 6.23 -1.63 1.81
N ALA A 62 6.80 -0.73 1.01
CA ALA A 62 6.22 0.58 0.73
C ALA A 62 4.86 0.45 -0.01
N LYS A 63 4.80 -0.43 -1.02
CA LYS A 63 3.55 -0.80 -1.72
C LYS A 63 2.54 -1.43 -0.77
N ARG A 64 2.99 -2.28 0.17
CA ARG A 64 2.15 -2.90 1.22
C ARG A 64 1.77 -1.97 2.38
N GLY A 65 2.03 -0.67 2.26
CA GLY A 65 1.58 0.34 3.22
C GLY A 65 2.45 0.54 4.47
N ASP A 66 3.67 0.00 4.52
CA ASP A 66 4.57 0.33 5.63
C ASP A 66 5.07 1.78 5.52
N LYS A 67 4.65 2.63 6.45
CA LYS A 67 4.97 4.07 6.43
C LYS A 67 6.46 4.36 6.53
N THR A 68 7.21 3.52 7.23
CA THR A 68 8.67 3.66 7.35
C THR A 68 9.34 3.36 6.00
N SER A 69 8.95 2.28 5.34
CA SER A 69 9.46 1.89 4.02
C SER A 69 9.08 2.94 2.97
N GLN A 70 7.85 3.48 3.00
CA GLN A 70 7.46 4.60 2.12
C GLN A 70 8.41 5.80 2.28
N TYR A 71 8.75 6.16 3.52
CA TYR A 71 9.71 7.24 3.77
C TYR A 71 11.13 6.90 3.29
N ILE A 72 11.62 5.70 3.59
CA ILE A 72 12.98 5.28 3.22
C ILE A 72 13.10 5.24 1.69
N VAL A 73 12.19 4.56 1.00
CA VAL A 73 12.19 4.47 -0.47
C VAL A 73 12.12 5.85 -1.11
N GLY A 74 11.24 6.72 -0.62
CA GLY A 74 11.16 8.11 -1.11
C GLY A 74 12.48 8.88 -0.93
N SER A 75 13.18 8.65 0.18
CA SER A 75 14.51 9.22 0.45
C SER A 75 15.61 8.58 -0.41
N MET A 76 15.52 7.28 -0.68
CA MET A 76 16.49 6.59 -1.55
C MET A 76 16.44 7.11 -2.98
N TYR A 77 15.24 7.31 -3.52
CA TYR A 77 15.04 7.96 -4.82
C TYR A 77 15.52 9.42 -4.83
N LEU A 78 15.34 10.15 -3.73
CA LEU A 78 15.85 11.53 -3.61
C LEU A 78 17.37 11.59 -3.64
N ASN A 79 18.02 10.66 -2.93
CA ASN A 79 19.46 10.67 -2.67
C ASN A 79 20.27 9.78 -3.64
N ALA A 80 19.63 9.22 -4.67
CA ALA A 80 20.25 8.27 -5.60
C ALA A 80 20.92 7.07 -4.89
N GLN A 81 20.27 6.55 -3.85
CA GLN A 81 20.76 5.38 -3.10
C GLN A 81 20.21 4.11 -3.75
N GLY A 82 21.09 3.31 -4.36
CA GLY A 82 20.73 2.05 -5.02
C GLY A 82 20.00 2.22 -6.36
N THR A 83 19.95 3.45 -6.88
CA THR A 83 19.30 3.81 -8.14
C THR A 83 19.76 5.21 -8.60
N LYS A 84 19.40 5.62 -9.81
CA LYS A 84 19.52 7.02 -10.23
C LYS A 84 18.46 7.87 -9.50
N GLN A 85 18.76 9.16 -9.31
CA GLN A 85 17.79 10.08 -8.72
C GLN A 85 16.50 10.12 -9.55
N ASP A 86 15.36 9.99 -8.87
CA ASP A 86 14.03 10.04 -9.48
C ASP A 86 13.12 10.88 -8.58
N LEU A 87 12.99 12.17 -8.93
CA LEU A 87 12.20 13.11 -8.14
C LEU A 87 10.69 12.78 -8.17
N THR A 88 10.22 12.16 -9.25
CA THR A 88 8.81 11.77 -9.42
C THR A 88 8.44 10.66 -8.44
N LYS A 89 9.21 9.56 -8.42
CA LYS A 89 9.01 8.48 -7.43
C LYS A 89 9.29 8.94 -6.01
N SER A 90 10.33 9.76 -5.82
CA SER A 90 10.65 10.33 -4.52
C SER A 90 9.46 11.11 -3.95
N TYR A 91 8.91 12.04 -4.74
CA TYR A 91 7.79 12.87 -4.32
C TYR A 91 6.55 12.02 -4.01
N GLY A 92 6.23 11.03 -4.87
CA GLY A 92 5.12 10.11 -4.65
C GLY A 92 5.23 9.37 -3.31
N TRP A 93 6.36 8.69 -3.08
CA TRP A 93 6.59 7.93 -1.84
C TRP A 93 6.64 8.80 -0.59
N LEU A 94 7.30 9.97 -0.66
CA LEU A 94 7.35 10.90 0.46
C LEU A 94 5.98 11.50 0.78
N THR A 95 5.13 11.71 -0.23
CA THR A 95 3.76 12.20 -0.05
C THR A 95 2.94 11.23 0.78
N VAL A 96 2.92 9.94 0.42
CA VAL A 96 2.19 8.93 1.21
C VAL A 96 2.80 8.70 2.58
N ALA A 97 4.13 8.74 2.71
CA ALA A 97 4.80 8.62 4.01
C ALA A 97 4.35 9.71 4.98
N ASN A 98 4.13 10.94 4.49
CA ASN A 98 3.73 12.09 5.28
C ASN A 98 2.30 12.03 5.84
N GLU A 99 1.47 11.04 5.47
CA GLU A 99 0.22 10.73 6.20
C GLU A 99 0.49 10.36 7.67
N GLN A 100 1.71 9.88 8.00
CA GLN A 100 2.18 9.67 9.38
C GLN A 100 2.25 10.98 10.18
N LYS A 101 2.40 12.14 9.51
CA LYS A 101 2.56 13.48 10.13
C LYS A 101 3.77 13.60 11.07
N THR A 102 4.78 12.75 10.91
CA THR A 102 6.07 12.89 11.59
C THR A 102 6.77 14.17 11.11
N GLN A 103 7.10 15.08 12.04
CA GLN A 103 7.64 16.39 11.66
C GLN A 103 8.94 16.30 10.84
N ALA A 104 9.84 15.37 11.19
CA ALA A 104 11.08 15.15 10.46
C ALA A 104 10.85 14.70 9.01
N TRP A 105 9.77 13.96 8.74
CA TRP A 105 9.49 13.38 7.42
C TRP A 105 8.94 14.41 6.42
N LYS A 106 8.57 15.61 6.88
CA LYS A 106 8.13 16.72 6.03
C LYS A 106 9.30 17.40 5.33
N LEU A 107 10.52 17.28 5.88
CA LEU A 107 11.69 18.03 5.40
C LEU A 107 12.05 17.73 3.94
N PRO A 108 12.07 16.46 3.47
CA PRO A 108 12.37 16.19 2.07
C PRO A 108 11.40 16.86 1.07
N LEU A 109 10.09 16.80 1.34
CA LEU A 109 9.09 17.48 0.48
C LEU A 109 9.25 19.00 0.52
N LYS A 110 9.49 19.57 1.70
CA LYS A 110 9.77 21.00 1.85
C LYS A 110 10.99 21.40 1.01
N MET A 111 12.08 20.63 1.08
CA MET A 111 13.28 20.89 0.28
C MET A 111 13.01 20.86 -1.23
N LEU A 112 12.12 19.98 -1.70
CA LEU A 112 11.72 19.96 -3.11
C LEU A 112 10.90 21.20 -3.48
N HIS A 113 9.94 21.58 -2.63
CA HIS A 113 9.11 22.78 -2.83
C HIS A 113 9.93 24.07 -2.85
N ASP A 114 10.94 24.16 -1.98
CA ASP A 114 11.81 25.34 -1.88
C ASP A 114 12.77 25.46 -3.08
N LYS A 115 13.06 24.36 -3.80
CA LYS A 115 14.12 24.32 -4.83
C LYS A 115 13.62 24.20 -6.27
N LEU A 116 12.42 23.68 -6.48
CA LEU A 116 11.91 23.38 -7.82
C LEU A 116 10.96 24.49 -8.31
N ALA A 117 10.91 24.65 -9.63
CA ALA A 117 9.96 25.55 -10.27
C ALA A 117 8.51 25.09 -10.06
N VAL A 118 7.57 26.04 -10.06
CA VAL A 118 6.15 25.79 -9.77
C VAL A 118 5.55 24.76 -10.74
N GLU A 119 5.87 24.87 -12.03
CA GLU A 119 5.37 23.96 -13.07
C GLU A 119 5.85 22.52 -12.84
N THR A 120 7.07 22.35 -12.32
CA THR A 120 7.59 21.02 -11.96
C THR A 120 6.87 20.48 -10.74
N LEU A 121 6.60 21.33 -9.73
CA LEU A 121 5.88 20.93 -8.52
C LEU A 121 4.44 20.52 -8.80
N GLU A 122 3.77 21.14 -9.78
CA GLU A 122 2.43 20.73 -10.23
C GLU A 122 2.43 19.30 -10.77
N ILE A 123 3.38 18.94 -11.63
CA ILE A 123 3.52 17.58 -12.17
C ILE A 123 3.79 16.57 -11.04
N LEU A 124 4.69 16.92 -10.11
CA LEU A 124 5.01 16.06 -8.97
C LEU A 124 3.81 15.89 -8.03
N ALA A 125 3.03 16.94 -7.80
CA ALA A 125 1.82 16.89 -6.98
C ALA A 125 0.78 15.91 -7.55
N LEU A 126 0.58 15.91 -8.87
CA LEU A 126 -0.30 14.94 -9.55
C LEU A 126 0.16 13.49 -9.32
N GLU A 127 1.47 13.23 -9.38
CA GLU A 127 2.00 11.90 -9.07
C GLU A 127 1.81 11.56 -7.58
N GLY A 128 1.99 12.52 -6.68
CA GLY A 128 1.69 12.38 -5.26
C GLY A 128 0.24 11.94 -4.99
N GLU A 129 -0.73 12.56 -5.66
CA GLU A 129 -2.15 12.17 -5.55
C GLU A 129 -2.40 10.75 -6.04
N LYS A 130 -1.76 10.33 -7.14
CA LYS A 130 -1.82 8.96 -7.64
C LYS A 130 -1.26 7.98 -6.61
N TYR A 131 -0.13 8.29 -5.98
CA TYR A 131 0.45 7.46 -4.92
C TYR A 131 -0.46 7.37 -3.70
N ILE A 132 -1.14 8.46 -3.30
CA ILE A 132 -2.13 8.42 -2.21
C ILE A 132 -3.28 7.45 -2.54
N LYS A 133 -3.78 7.47 -3.79
CA LYS A 133 -4.87 6.57 -4.20
C LYS A 133 -4.45 5.10 -4.17
N LEU A 134 -3.21 4.78 -4.53
CA LEU A 134 -2.71 3.40 -4.60
C LEU A 134 -2.17 2.90 -3.23
N TYR A 135 -1.35 3.71 -2.58
CA TYR A 135 -0.50 3.30 -1.44
C TYR A 135 -0.76 4.11 -0.16
N GLY A 136 -1.78 4.97 -0.17
CA GLY A 136 -2.17 5.75 1.00
C GLY A 136 -2.73 4.90 2.13
N ALA A 137 -2.84 5.50 3.32
CA ALA A 137 -3.25 4.81 4.53
C ALA A 137 -4.63 4.16 4.40
N LYS A 138 -5.57 4.84 3.73
CA LYS A 138 -6.91 4.31 3.47
C LYS A 138 -6.88 3.09 2.55
N SER A 139 -6.19 3.19 1.41
CA SER A 139 -6.10 2.12 0.41
C SER A 139 -5.41 0.87 0.98
N GLN A 140 -4.41 1.08 1.84
CA GLN A 140 -3.67 0.01 2.51
C GLN A 140 -4.28 -0.43 3.85
N ARG A 141 -5.51 -0.01 4.16
CA ARG A 141 -6.27 -0.36 5.37
C ARG A 141 -5.52 -0.10 6.69
N LEU A 142 -4.71 0.94 6.74
CA LEU A 142 -3.96 1.31 7.93
C LEU A 142 -4.88 1.99 8.96
N LYS A 143 -4.57 1.78 10.24
CA LYS A 143 -5.19 2.52 11.34
C LYS A 143 -4.31 3.69 11.74
N CYS A 144 -4.79 4.89 11.46
CA CYS A 144 -4.17 6.14 11.87
C CYS A 144 -4.76 6.65 13.18
N LYS A 145 -3.93 6.86 14.21
CA LYS A 145 -4.35 7.42 15.51
C LYS A 145 -3.26 8.27 16.14
N ASN A 146 -3.68 9.16 17.03
CA ASN A 146 -2.75 9.89 17.90
C ASN A 146 -2.35 8.97 19.07
N VAL A 147 -1.05 8.75 19.24
CA VAL A 147 -0.45 7.88 20.25
C VAL A 147 0.40 8.72 21.18
N LYS A 148 0.05 8.74 22.47
CA LYS A 148 0.90 9.30 23.53
C LYS A 148 2.03 8.30 23.83
N THR A 149 3.26 8.75 23.71
CA THR A 149 4.45 8.02 24.18
C THR A 149 4.82 8.51 25.58
N LEU A 150 5.25 7.60 26.44
CA LEU A 150 5.73 7.93 27.78
C LEU A 150 6.87 8.96 27.68
N GLY A 151 6.77 10.05 28.45
CA GLY A 151 7.73 11.15 28.44
C GLY A 151 7.54 12.20 27.33
N SER A 152 6.63 12.00 26.37
CA SER A 152 6.31 13.04 25.37
C SER A 152 5.18 13.96 25.84
N LYS A 153 5.38 15.27 25.74
CA LYS A 153 4.33 16.28 26.01
C LYS A 153 3.23 16.28 24.94
N GLN A 154 3.54 15.85 23.72
CA GLN A 154 2.60 15.86 22.59
C GLN A 154 2.41 14.45 22.03
N PRO A 155 1.18 14.07 21.65
CA PRO A 155 0.94 12.79 21.00
C PRO A 155 1.55 12.77 19.59
N SER A 156 2.08 11.61 19.19
CA SER A 156 2.53 11.35 17.82
C SER A 156 1.38 10.80 16.98
N HIS A 157 1.17 11.29 15.77
CA HIS A 157 0.25 10.66 14.84
C HIS A 157 0.94 9.42 14.23
N ARG A 158 0.24 8.28 14.21
CA ARG A 158 0.78 7.02 13.69
C ARG A 158 -0.25 6.27 12.89
N CYS A 159 0.11 5.89 11.66
CA CYS A 159 -0.61 5.04 10.75
C CYS A 159 0.11 3.69 10.67
N ASN A 160 -0.50 2.66 11.25
CA ASN A 160 0.09 1.32 11.29
C ASN A 160 -0.82 0.30 10.61
N LYS A 161 -0.22 -0.77 10.09
CA LYS A 161 -0.97 -1.95 9.67
C LYS A 161 -1.74 -2.53 10.84
N ILE A 162 -2.91 -3.09 10.53
CA ILE A 162 -3.76 -3.78 11.48
C ILE A 162 -4.00 -5.20 11.01
N GLU A 163 -4.24 -6.08 11.98
CA GLU A 163 -4.71 -7.42 11.69
C GLU A 163 -6.10 -7.34 11.05
N VAL A 164 -6.25 -7.99 9.90
CA VAL A 164 -7.57 -8.17 9.26
C VAL A 164 -8.20 -9.50 9.67
N PHE A 165 -7.36 -10.49 9.95
CA PHE A 165 -7.69 -11.75 10.61
C PHE A 165 -6.57 -12.06 11.62
N ASN A 166 -6.85 -12.95 12.59
CA ASN A 166 -5.89 -13.30 13.65
C ASN A 166 -4.54 -13.73 13.06
N GLY A 167 -3.49 -12.92 13.26
CA GLY A 167 -2.15 -13.21 12.77
C GLY A 167 -1.86 -12.79 11.31
N TYR A 168 -2.78 -12.10 10.62
CA TYR A 168 -2.62 -11.73 9.22
C TYR A 168 -2.83 -10.25 8.93
N TYR A 169 -1.95 -9.68 8.11
CA TYR A 169 -2.09 -8.35 7.53
C TYR A 169 -2.68 -8.40 6.12
N PHE A 170 -3.52 -7.42 5.79
CA PHE A 170 -3.89 -7.14 4.39
C PHE A 170 -2.66 -6.69 3.59
N VAL A 171 -2.50 -7.19 2.36
CA VAL A 171 -1.46 -6.75 1.43
C VAL A 171 -2.07 -6.57 0.03
N ASP A 172 -2.00 -5.35 -0.51
CA ASP A 172 -2.45 -5.08 -1.87
C ASP A 172 -1.28 -5.31 -2.84
N ASP A 173 -0.94 -6.58 -3.02
CA ASP A 173 0.11 -6.99 -3.96
C ASP A 173 -0.46 -6.96 -5.38
N LEU A 174 -0.43 -5.78 -6.00
CA LEU A 174 -0.80 -5.60 -7.40
C LEU A 174 0.17 -6.31 -8.36
N ASP A 175 1.40 -6.66 -7.92
CA ASP A 175 2.47 -7.18 -8.80
C ASP A 175 3.22 -8.44 -8.31
N ALA A 176 2.82 -9.12 -7.21
CA ALA A 176 3.62 -10.23 -6.64
C ALA A 176 3.59 -11.56 -7.43
N MET A 177 3.15 -11.55 -8.69
CA MET A 177 3.18 -12.72 -9.60
C MET A 177 4.18 -12.56 -10.76
N ALA A 178 5.15 -11.65 -10.67
CA ALA A 178 6.16 -11.43 -11.70
C ALA A 178 7.59 -11.76 -11.24
N ILE A 179 7.75 -12.72 -10.32
CA ILE A 179 9.03 -13.37 -10.03
C ILE A 179 8.76 -14.88 -9.98
N ASP A 180 8.62 -15.47 -11.16
CA ASP A 180 8.90 -16.89 -11.46
C ASP A 180 9.63 -16.93 -12.81
#